data_AF-A0A7V9FE72-F1
#
_entry.id   AF-A0A7V9FE72-F1
#
_cell.length_a   1.000
_cell.length_b   1.000
_cell.length_c   1.000
_cell.angle_alpha   90.00
_cell.angle_beta   90.00
_cell.angle_gamma   90.00
#
_symmetry.space_group_name_H-M   'P 1'
#
loop_
_entity.id
_entity.type
_entity.pdbx_description
1 polymer ?
#
loop_
_entity_poly.entity_id
_entity_poly.type
_entity_poly.pdbx_seq_one_letter_code
_entity_poly.pdbx_strand_id
1 'polypeptide(L)' 'MQHFDYFMLRVARSEQPDRLEGQLERLGSGEKLNFESGEQLLGLVAQWQPTSISGRRFP' A
#
# COMPACT_ATOMS: atom_id res chain seq x y z
N MET A 1 8.26 -18.71 -9.31
CA MET A 1 7.56 -18.56 -8.01
C MET A 1 6.75 -17.29 -8.07
N GLN A 2 5.46 -17.33 -7.70
CA GLN A 2 4.68 -16.08 -7.56
C GLN A 2 5.16 -15.34 -6.31
N HIS A 3 5.45 -14.06 -6.45
CA HIS A 3 5.78 -13.18 -5.33
C HIS A 3 4.48 -12.58 -4.80
N PHE A 4 4.25 -12.68 -3.50
CA PHE A 4 3.09 -12.10 -2.84
C PHE A 4 3.57 -11.00 -1.90
N ASP A 5 2.93 -9.84 -1.99
CA ASP A 5 3.12 -8.74 -1.06
C ASP A 5 1.97 -8.68 -0.07
N TYR A 6 2.31 -8.44 1.19
CA TYR A 6 1.32 -8.30 2.26
C TYR A 6 1.09 -6.83 2.56
N PHE A 7 -0.18 -6.45 2.67
CA PHE A 7 -0.58 -5.08 2.97
C PHE A 7 -1.52 -5.06 4.19
N MET A 8 -1.38 -4.03 5.02
CA MET A 8 -2.35 -3.67 6.04
C MET A 8 -3.17 -2.48 5.54
N LEU A 9 -4.49 -2.65 5.53
CA LEU A 9 -5.46 -1.61 5.18
C LEU A 9 -6.10 -1.05 6.45
N ARG A 10 -6.06 0.27 6.60
CA ARG A 10 -6.80 1.01 7.65
C ARG A 10 -7.83 1.89 6.95
N VAL A 11 -9.11 1.66 7.24
CA VAL A 11 -10.22 2.38 6.61
C VAL A 11 -10.82 3.36 7.61
N ALA A 12 -11.06 4.60 7.19
CA ALA A 12 -11.79 5.56 7.99
C ALA A 12 -13.27 5.15 8.04
N ARG A 13 -13.88 5.25 9.22
CA ARG A 13 -15.33 5.05 9.36
C ARG A 13 -16.04 6.16 8.58
N SER A 14 -16.90 5.78 7.64
CA SER A 14 -17.71 6.69 6.84
C SER A 14 -19.20 6.46 7.11
N GLU A 15 -19.99 7.53 7.05
CA GLU A 15 -21.45 7.48 7.02
C GLU A 15 -21.99 7.39 5.57
N GLN A 16 -21.14 7.67 4.58
CA GLN A 16 -21.46 7.53 3.17
C GLN A 16 -21.08 6.12 2.70
N PRO A 17 -22.05 5.33 2.17
CA PRO A 17 -21.84 3.92 1.83
C PRO A 17 -20.80 3.70 0.73
N ASP A 18 -20.62 4.68 -0.15
CA ASP A 18 -19.75 4.57 -1.33
C ASP A 18 -18.37 5.22 -1.15
N ARG A 19 -18.08 5.73 0.06
CA ARG A 19 -16.82 6.41 0.35
C ARG A 19 -15.85 5.47 1.05
N LEU A 20 -14.72 5.20 0.40
CA LEU A 20 -13.65 4.35 0.90
C LEU A 20 -12.34 5.15 0.92
N GLU A 21 -11.96 5.63 2.10
CA GLU A 21 -10.72 6.37 2.32
C GLU A 21 -9.94 5.80 3.51
N GLY A 22 -8.63 6.04 3.54
CA GLY A 22 -7.79 5.54 4.61
C GLY A 22 -6.32 5.47 4.24
N GLN A 23 -5.64 4.47 4.78
CA GLN A 23 -4.20 4.28 4.63
C GLN A 23 -3.87 2.82 4.31
N LEU A 24 -2.96 2.63 3.36
CA LEU A 24 -2.35 1.37 2.97
C LEU A 24 -0.90 1.34 3.46
N GLU A 25 -0.50 0.26 4.13
CA GLU A 25 0.88 0.02 4.57
C GLU A 25 1.38 -1.31 3.99
N ARG A 26 2.55 -1.31 3.35
CA ARG A 26 3.20 -2.57 2.93
C ARG A 26 3.98 -3.16 4.08
N LEU A 27 3.61 -4.38 4.47
CA LEU A 27 4.26 -5.07 5.57
C LEU A 27 5.70 -5.41 5.19
N GLY A 28 6.63 -5.09 6.08
CA GLY A 28 8.06 -5.31 5.88
C GLY A 28 8.84 -4.13 5.29
N SER A 29 8.19 -3.15 4.63
CA SER A 29 8.86 -1.91 4.21
C SER A 29 8.61 -0.72 5.13
N GLY A 30 7.48 -0.72 5.85
CA GLY A 30 7.08 0.39 6.73
C GLY A 30 6.58 1.63 5.98
N GLU A 31 6.55 1.57 4.65
CA GLU A 31 6.00 2.59 3.77
C GLU A 31 4.47 2.64 3.89
N LYS A 32 3.92 3.85 3.93
CA LYS A 32 2.50 4.13 4.14
C LYS A 32 2.01 5.13 3.11
N LEU A 33 0.88 4.86 2.49
CA LEU A 33 0.24 5.73 1.50
C LEU A 33 -1.22 5.91 1.86
N ASN A 34 -1.74 7.13 1.73
CA ASN A 34 -3.16 7.40 1.92
C ASN A 34 -3.91 7.22 0.60
N PHE A 35 -5.18 6.84 0.68
CA PHE A 35 -6.10 6.78 -0.45
C PHE A 35 -7.44 7.41 -0.06
N GLU A 36 -8.12 7.96 -1.05
CA GLU A 36 -9.41 8.66 -0.91
C GLU A 36 -10.53 7.94 -1.68
N SER A 37 -10.19 6.89 -2.44
CA SER A 37 -11.14 6.03 -3.14
C SER A 37 -10.64 4.59 -3.28
N GLY A 38 -11.57 3.67 -3.57
CA GLY A 38 -11.22 2.28 -3.88
C GLY A 38 -10.41 2.13 -5.17
N GLU A 39 -10.66 2.96 -6.17
CA GLU A 39 -9.86 2.98 -7.42
C GLU A 39 -8.41 3.37 -7.14
N GLN A 40 -8.21 4.40 -6.29
CA GLN A 40 -6.87 4.80 -5.87
C GLN A 40 -6.17 3.68 -5.10
N LEU A 41 -6.86 3.01 -4.16
CA LEU A 41 -6.33 1.86 -3.43
C LEU A 41 -5.85 0.75 -4.37
N LEU A 42 -6.65 0.38 -5.38
CA LEU A 42 -6.26 -0.62 -6.38
C LEU A 42 -5.03 -0.18 -7.17
N GLY A 43 -4.95 1.11 -7.54
CA GLY A 43 -3.77 1.70 -8.15
C GLY A 43 -2.52 1.57 -7.29
N LEU A 44 -2.64 1.87 -5.99
CA LEU A 44 -1.53 1.76 -5.04
C LEU A 44 -1.01 0.31 -4.90
N VAL A 45 -1.91 -0.68 -4.83
CA VAL A 45 -1.54 -2.09 -4.76
C VAL A 45 -0.89 -2.57 -6.08
N ALA A 46 -1.43 -2.17 -7.23
CA ALA A 46 -0.94 -2.59 -8.53
C ALA A 46 0.41 -1.96 -8.90
N GLN A 47 0.63 -0.70 -8.51
CA GLN A 47 1.81 0.07 -8.85
C GLN A 47 2.88 0.05 -7.76
N TRP A 48 2.71 -0.74 -6.70
CA TRP A 48 3.71 -0.80 -5.62
C TRP A 48 5.03 -1.36 -6.15
N GLN A 49 5.89 -0.46 -6.62
CA GLN A 49 7.24 -0.80 -6.98
C GLN A 49 8.03 -0.87 -5.67
N PRO A 50 8.73 -1.98 -5.36
CA PRO A 50 9.74 -1.91 -4.34
C PRO A 50 10.66 -0.77 -4.72
N THR A 51 10.72 0.27 -3.90
CA THR A 51 11.85 1.18 -3.89
C THR A 51 13.06 0.27 -3.70
N SER A 52 13.73 -0.06 -4.81
CA SER A 52 15.06 -0.63 -4.78
C SER A 52 15.89 0.39 -4.04
N ILE A 53 16.07 0.19 -2.74
CA ILE A 53 17.19 0.80 -2.04
C ILE A 53 18.41 0.09 -2.63
N SER A 54 18.87 0.64 -3.73
CA SER A 54 20.24 0.45 -4.19
C SER A 54 21.14 0.83 -3.02
N GLY A 55 21.95 -0.12 -2.56
CA GLY A 55 23.04 0.17 -1.64
C GLY A 55 23.03 -0.62 -0.33
N ARG A 56 23.39 -1.90 -0.42
CA ARG A 56 24.50 -2.46 0.38
C ARG A 56 24.96 -3.78 -0.24
N ARG A 57 25.97 -3.69 -1.11
CA ARG A 57 26.97 -4.75 -1.20
C ARG A 57 27.64 -4.81 0.17
N PHE A 58 27.43 -5.89 0.90
CA PHE A 58 28.34 -6.24 1.98
C PHE A 58 29.59 -6.89 1.36
N PRO A 59 30.80 -6.60 1.88
CA PRO A 59 32.04 -7.17 1.39
C PRO A 59 32.07 -8.69 1.47
#